data_AF-A0A0G1E2X2-F1
#
_entry.id   AF-A0A0G1E2X2-F1
#
_cell.length_a   1.000
_cell.length_b   1.000
_cell.length_c   1.000
_cell.angle_alpha   90.00
_cell.angle_beta   90.00
_cell.angle_gamma   90.00
#
_symmetry.space_group_name_H-M   'P 1'
#
loop_
_entity.id
_entity.type
_entity.pdbx_description
1 polymer ?
#
loop_
_entity_poly.entity_id
_entity_poly.type
_entity_poly.pdbx_seq_one_letter_code
_entity_poly.pdbx_strand_id
1 'polypeptide(L)'
;MVIDEFFKQFIDGYLFGDLQSMAKVTVPQGKTYGGVGYPMVATTLTGMELLGQLLMPDVDPFDPTRGNDYFLNYWNNYFSKNNPAYTGLDRIFRQLARNGISHTFVAKPGILVEKGTNRQMSLDTTRNEIYIDCIVFYKEFEDSYLKLVKPIVDGALGTFLTTKSNMQTRLDNFGSAYTDDSTRLFSALPALHVSTINTTRRAQVPVSPFFLSQGVRASGASGSRGPVPTTTSTTTSTSNSGSSSVPPASVTVPYPNPTPFGTLPPKKNP
;
A
#
# COMPACT_ATOMS: atom_id res chain seq x y z
N MET A 1 -2.67 12.49 -13.54
CA MET A 1 -3.62 11.70 -12.75
C MET A 1 -4.31 12.68 -11.84
N VAL A 2 -5.63 12.66 -11.79
CA VAL A 2 -6.36 13.54 -10.85
C VAL A 2 -6.45 12.89 -9.48
N ILE A 3 -6.64 13.70 -8.44
CA ILE A 3 -6.58 13.26 -7.05
C ILE A 3 -7.58 12.14 -6.74
N ASP A 4 -8.78 12.18 -7.33
CA ASP A 4 -9.80 11.14 -7.14
C ASP A 4 -9.36 9.78 -7.69
N GLU A 5 -8.73 9.77 -8.86
CA GLU A 5 -8.17 8.56 -9.46
C GLU A 5 -7.02 8.02 -8.60
N PHE A 6 -6.18 8.92 -8.09
CA PHE A 6 -5.06 8.55 -7.23
C PHE A 6 -5.55 7.88 -5.94
N PHE A 7 -6.50 8.48 -5.23
CA PHE A 7 -7.06 7.90 -4.01
C PHE A 7 -7.75 6.57 -4.30
N LYS A 8 -8.59 6.50 -5.34
CA LYS A 8 -9.28 5.27 -5.71
C LYS A 8 -8.30 4.14 -6.05
N GLN A 9 -7.27 4.42 -6.85
CA GLN A 9 -6.35 3.39 -7.32
C GLN A 9 -5.30 3.03 -6.27
N PHE A 10 -4.59 4.03 -5.74
CA PHE A 10 -3.41 3.79 -4.91
C PHE A 10 -3.69 3.73 -3.42
N ILE A 11 -4.65 4.49 -2.91
CA ILE A 11 -4.99 4.47 -1.49
C ILE A 11 -6.02 3.35 -1.21
N ASP A 12 -7.20 3.44 -1.82
CA ASP A 12 -8.28 2.46 -1.60
C ASP A 12 -7.93 1.10 -2.23
N GLY A 13 -7.43 1.11 -3.47
CA GLY A 13 -7.09 -0.09 -4.22
C GLY A 13 -5.83 -0.79 -3.72
N TYR A 14 -4.67 -0.15 -3.84
CA TYR A 14 -3.39 -0.76 -3.49
C TYR A 14 -3.12 -0.76 -1.98
N LEU A 15 -3.02 0.40 -1.33
CA LEU A 15 -2.62 0.45 0.08
C LEU A 15 -3.55 -0.34 1.00
N PHE A 16 -4.85 -0.04 0.98
CA PHE A 16 -5.82 -0.74 1.83
C PHE A 16 -6.15 -2.15 1.33
N GLY A 17 -6.19 -2.39 0.01
CA GLY A 17 -6.37 -3.74 -0.55
C GLY A 17 -5.24 -4.70 -0.19
N ASP A 18 -3.98 -4.22 -0.21
CA ASP A 18 -2.81 -5.00 0.19
C ASP A 18 -2.81 -5.27 1.69
N LEU A 19 -3.11 -4.26 2.52
CA LEU A 19 -3.25 -4.43 3.98
C LEU A 19 -4.35 -5.45 4.32
N GLN A 20 -5.50 -5.38 3.64
CA GLN A 20 -6.59 -6.34 3.81
C GLN A 20 -6.17 -7.76 3.39
N SER A 21 -5.41 -7.89 2.31
CA SER A 21 -4.90 -9.17 1.83
C SER A 21 -3.87 -9.75 2.78
N MET A 22 -2.93 -8.94 3.26
CA MET A 22 -1.94 -9.32 4.27
C MET A 22 -2.60 -9.72 5.59
N ALA A 23 -3.68 -9.06 6.01
CA ALA A 23 -4.42 -9.41 7.23
C ALA A 23 -4.95 -10.86 7.20
N LYS A 24 -5.32 -11.37 6.02
CA LYS A 24 -5.83 -12.74 5.83
C LYS A 24 -4.74 -13.81 5.85
N VAL A 25 -3.47 -13.44 5.72
CA VAL A 25 -2.36 -14.40 5.74
C VAL A 25 -2.17 -14.96 7.15
N THR A 26 -2.36 -16.26 7.30
CA THR A 26 -2.13 -16.98 8.57
C THR A 26 -0.79 -17.71 8.55
N VAL A 27 -0.16 -17.84 9.72
CA VAL A 27 1.02 -18.69 9.87
C VAL A 27 0.59 -20.16 9.73
N PRO A 28 1.19 -20.95 8.83
CA PRO A 28 0.87 -22.37 8.72
C PRO A 28 1.09 -23.11 10.05
N GLN A 29 0.27 -24.13 10.30
CA GLN A 29 0.41 -24.96 11.50
C GLN A 29 1.84 -25.49 11.65
N GLY A 30 2.39 -25.39 12.86
CA GLY A 30 3.77 -25.83 13.16
C GLY A 30 4.87 -24.83 12.78
N LYS A 31 4.52 -23.65 12.25
CA LYS A 31 5.47 -22.55 12.04
C LYS A 31 5.25 -21.42 13.04
N THR A 32 6.31 -20.68 13.32
CA THR A 32 6.30 -19.52 14.23
C THR A 32 6.46 -18.19 13.50
N TYR A 33 6.83 -18.21 12.22
CA TYR A 33 7.12 -17.02 11.41
C TYR A 33 6.42 -17.09 10.04
N GLY A 34 6.32 -15.93 9.37
CA GLY A 34 5.76 -15.84 8.01
C GLY A 34 4.32 -15.28 7.96
N GLY A 35 3.79 -14.79 9.07
CA GLY A 35 2.43 -14.20 9.13
C GLY A 35 2.33 -12.75 8.65
N VAL A 36 3.36 -12.21 8.00
CA VAL A 36 3.45 -10.84 7.43
C VAL A 36 3.11 -9.68 8.37
N GLY A 37 3.21 -9.85 9.69
CA GLY A 37 2.89 -8.79 10.67
C GLY A 37 3.78 -7.55 10.54
N TYR A 38 5.11 -7.74 10.49
CA TYR A 38 6.06 -6.63 10.28
C TYR A 38 5.85 -5.89 8.95
N PRO A 39 5.70 -6.57 7.80
CA PRO A 39 5.28 -5.94 6.56
C PRO A 39 4.01 -5.10 6.68
N MET A 40 2.96 -5.59 7.37
CA MET A 40 1.73 -4.81 7.58
C MET A 40 1.99 -3.50 8.33
N VAL A 41 2.80 -3.54 9.39
CA VAL A 41 3.18 -2.33 10.15
C VAL A 41 3.96 -1.36 9.26
N ALA A 42 4.94 -1.85 8.50
CA ALA A 42 5.73 -1.02 7.59
C ALA A 42 4.86 -0.35 6.51
N THR A 43 3.94 -1.12 5.90
CA THR A 43 3.00 -0.61 4.91
C THR A 43 2.06 0.43 5.51
N THR A 44 1.55 0.19 6.72
CA THR A 44 0.68 1.14 7.43
C THR A 44 1.40 2.47 7.68
N LEU A 45 2.63 2.42 8.21
CA LEU A 45 3.42 3.63 8.48
C LEU A 45 3.80 4.38 7.20
N THR A 46 4.09 3.65 6.12
CA THR A 46 4.35 4.25 4.80
C THR A 46 3.09 4.92 4.25
N GLY A 47 1.92 4.31 4.43
CA GLY A 47 0.64 4.90 4.09
C GLY A 47 0.34 6.18 4.86
N MET A 48 0.64 6.22 6.16
CA MET A 48 0.54 7.44 6.98
C MET A 48 1.46 8.55 6.45
N GLU A 49 2.70 8.23 6.08
CA GLU A 49 3.63 9.22 5.51
C GLU A 49 3.12 9.78 4.17
N LEU A 50 2.68 8.91 3.26
CA LEU A 50 2.11 9.31 1.97
C LEU A 50 0.89 10.22 2.15
N LEU A 51 -0.07 9.82 2.98
CA LEU A 51 -1.27 10.62 3.23
C LEU A 51 -0.91 11.94 3.93
N GLY A 52 0.01 11.91 4.89
CA GLY A 52 0.47 13.11 5.57
C GLY A 52 1.15 14.11 4.65
N GLN A 53 1.82 13.63 3.60
CA GLN A 53 2.39 14.48 2.55
C GLN A 53 1.31 15.16 1.71
N LEU A 54 0.27 14.41 1.31
CA LEU A 54 -0.86 14.96 0.54
C LEU A 54 -1.69 15.95 1.35
N LEU A 55 -1.80 15.72 2.66
CA LEU A 55 -2.60 16.51 3.59
C LEU A 55 -1.84 17.69 4.21
N MET A 56 -0.57 17.91 3.84
CA MET A 56 0.22 19.02 4.39
C MET A 56 -0.22 20.36 3.77
N PRO A 57 -0.51 21.41 4.56
CA PRO A 57 -1.00 22.69 4.05
C PRO A 57 -0.03 23.35 3.07
N ASP A 58 -0.50 23.98 1.99
CA ASP A 58 0.38 24.52 0.92
C ASP A 58 1.33 25.64 1.37
N VAL A 59 1.10 26.23 2.55
CA VAL A 59 2.04 27.18 3.16
C VAL A 59 3.40 26.56 3.45
N ASP A 60 3.46 25.23 3.63
CA ASP A 60 4.70 24.49 3.78
C ASP A 60 5.25 24.09 2.39
N PRO A 61 6.48 24.45 2.02
CA PRO A 61 7.03 24.04 0.73
C PRO A 61 7.13 22.52 0.62
N PHE A 62 6.82 21.99 -0.56
CA PHE A 62 7.02 20.57 -0.84
C PHE A 62 8.50 20.23 -0.87
N ASP A 63 8.89 19.19 -0.13
CA ASP A 63 10.25 18.68 -0.06
C ASP A 63 10.24 17.15 0.10
N PRO A 64 10.73 16.37 -0.87
CA PRO A 64 10.71 14.90 -0.81
C PRO A 64 11.59 14.33 0.31
N THR A 65 12.47 15.11 0.92
CA THR A 65 13.33 14.68 2.03
C THR A 65 12.66 14.80 3.40
N ARG A 66 11.54 15.56 3.48
CA ARG A 66 10.78 15.82 4.71
C ARG A 66 9.77 14.72 5.04
N GLY A 67 10.08 13.46 4.73
CA GLY A 67 9.25 12.31 5.11
C GLY A 67 8.90 12.28 6.59
N ASN A 68 9.72 12.91 7.44
CA ASN A 68 9.36 13.13 8.83
C ASN A 68 8.18 14.02 9.11
N ASP A 69 8.15 15.16 8.49
CA ASP A 69 7.12 16.12 8.78
C ASP A 69 5.79 15.62 8.20
N TYR A 70 5.85 14.88 7.09
CA TYR A 70 4.70 14.20 6.51
C TYR A 70 4.13 13.12 7.42
N PHE A 71 4.96 12.21 7.92
CA PHE A 71 4.50 11.20 8.88
C PHE A 71 3.86 11.84 10.12
N LEU A 72 4.55 12.82 10.72
CA LEU A 72 4.06 13.52 11.91
C LEU A 72 2.76 14.30 11.63
N ASN A 73 2.62 14.87 10.44
CA ASN A 73 1.39 15.54 10.02
C ASN A 73 0.19 14.59 10.05
N TYR A 74 0.33 13.39 9.43
CA TYR A 74 -0.76 12.41 9.47
C TYR A 74 -1.03 11.93 10.89
N TRP A 75 0.04 11.55 11.61
CA TRP A 75 -0.08 10.98 12.94
C TRP A 75 -0.81 11.93 13.88
N ASN A 76 -0.36 13.18 13.98
CA ASN A 76 -0.83 14.12 14.98
C ASN A 76 -2.19 14.75 14.63
N ASN A 77 -2.48 14.98 13.35
CA ASN A 77 -3.70 15.69 12.94
C ASN A 77 -4.87 14.77 12.61
N TYR A 78 -4.62 13.49 12.33
CA TYR A 78 -5.64 12.54 11.88
C TYR A 78 -5.63 11.27 12.72
N PHE A 79 -4.52 10.55 12.79
CA PHE A 79 -4.48 9.23 13.43
C PHE A 79 -4.70 9.29 14.95
N SER A 80 -3.90 10.07 15.68
CA SER A 80 -4.03 10.23 17.13
C SER A 80 -5.29 11.00 17.53
N LYS A 81 -5.79 11.88 16.64
CA LYS A 81 -7.07 12.55 16.84
C LYS A 81 -8.23 11.55 16.87
N ASN A 82 -8.20 10.53 16.00
CA ASN A 82 -9.17 9.43 16.02
C ASN A 82 -8.88 8.41 17.13
N ASN A 83 -7.60 8.27 17.53
CA ASN A 83 -7.13 7.30 18.50
C ASN A 83 -6.30 7.99 19.62
N PRO A 84 -6.94 8.67 20.59
CA PRO A 84 -6.24 9.55 21.54
C PRO A 84 -5.17 8.87 22.39
N ALA A 85 -5.28 7.56 22.61
CA ALA A 85 -4.29 6.75 23.31
C ALA A 85 -2.89 6.78 22.66
N TYR A 86 -2.78 7.21 21.40
CA TYR A 86 -1.53 7.25 20.63
C TYR A 86 -0.90 8.65 20.57
N THR A 87 -1.47 9.61 21.28
CA THR A 87 -0.95 10.97 21.38
C THR A 87 0.44 10.96 22.01
N GLY A 88 1.41 11.63 21.37
CA GLY A 88 2.80 11.71 21.85
C GLY A 88 3.68 10.49 21.56
N LEU A 89 3.15 9.47 20.86
CA LEU A 89 3.92 8.30 20.45
C LEU A 89 4.55 8.44 19.06
N ASP A 90 4.22 9.51 18.35
CA ASP A 90 4.64 9.85 16.98
C ASP A 90 6.15 9.66 16.75
N ARG A 91 6.99 10.27 17.61
CA ARG A 91 8.45 10.22 17.46
C ARG A 91 9.03 8.83 17.64
N ILE A 92 8.55 8.10 18.64
CA ILE A 92 9.03 6.74 18.95
C ILE A 92 8.67 5.79 17.80
N PHE A 93 7.43 5.88 17.30
CA PHE A 93 6.97 5.04 16.20
C PHE A 93 7.73 5.28 14.92
N ARG A 94 8.00 6.54 14.61
CA ARG A 94 8.85 6.86 13.46
C ARG A 94 10.25 6.24 13.61
N GLN A 95 10.92 6.54 14.72
CA GLN A 95 12.33 6.21 14.89
C GLN A 95 12.58 4.71 15.03
N LEU A 96 11.62 3.98 15.61
CA LEU A 96 11.76 2.56 15.86
C LEU A 96 11.17 1.72 14.73
N ALA A 97 9.98 2.07 14.23
CA ALA A 97 9.26 1.24 13.28
C ALA A 97 9.59 1.58 11.82
N ARG A 98 9.56 2.86 11.39
CA ARG A 98 9.96 3.19 10.00
C ARG A 98 11.45 2.98 9.79
N ASN A 99 12.30 3.58 10.64
CA ASN A 99 13.74 3.52 10.42
C ASN A 99 14.34 2.13 10.68
N GLY A 100 13.70 1.29 11.50
CA GLY A 100 14.11 -0.09 11.74
C GLY A 100 13.47 -1.05 10.73
N ILE A 101 12.16 -1.27 10.84
CA ILE A 101 11.45 -2.31 10.08
C ILE A 101 11.53 -2.06 8.56
N SER A 102 11.50 -0.80 8.12
CA SER A 102 11.46 -0.49 6.67
C SER A 102 12.84 -0.42 6.00
N HIS A 103 13.94 -0.33 6.78
CA HIS A 103 15.29 -0.21 6.22
C HIS A 103 16.24 -1.34 6.60
N THR A 104 16.05 -2.02 7.73
CA THR A 104 16.97 -3.07 8.21
C THR A 104 16.37 -4.47 8.23
N PHE A 105 15.09 -4.64 7.85
CA PHE A 105 14.27 -5.88 7.92
C PHE A 105 14.08 -6.44 9.35
N VAL A 106 15.12 -6.33 10.18
CA VAL A 106 15.11 -6.61 11.62
C VAL A 106 14.62 -5.37 12.36
N ALA A 107 13.58 -5.54 13.18
CA ALA A 107 13.08 -4.49 14.05
C ALA A 107 14.12 -4.12 15.12
N LYS A 108 14.13 -2.86 15.54
CA LYS A 108 14.91 -2.45 16.70
C LYS A 108 14.38 -3.18 17.95
N PRO A 109 15.25 -3.47 18.95
CA PRO A 109 14.80 -4.04 20.22
C PRO A 109 13.67 -3.22 20.83
N GLY A 110 12.73 -3.89 21.49
CA GLY A 110 11.59 -3.26 22.14
C GLY A 110 10.36 -3.04 21.25
N ILE A 111 10.35 -3.46 19.98
CA ILE A 111 9.10 -3.55 19.20
C ILE A 111 8.69 -5.01 19.06
N LEU A 112 7.48 -5.34 19.52
CA LEU A 112 6.84 -6.63 19.37
C LEU A 112 5.61 -6.47 18.49
N VAL A 113 5.66 -7.09 17.31
CA VAL A 113 4.52 -7.16 16.40
C VAL A 113 3.81 -8.49 16.56
N GLU A 114 2.56 -8.40 17.00
CA GLU A 114 1.63 -9.50 17.15
C GLU A 114 0.60 -9.47 16.01
N LYS A 115 -0.14 -10.57 15.85
CA LYS A 115 -1.19 -10.66 14.83
C LYS A 115 -2.38 -11.43 15.36
N GLY A 116 -3.55 -10.78 15.41
CA GLY A 116 -4.81 -11.43 15.79
C GLY A 116 -4.94 -11.67 17.29
N THR A 117 -4.18 -10.97 18.12
CA THR A 117 -4.40 -10.91 19.57
C THR A 117 -5.59 -9.99 19.90
N ASN A 118 -6.03 -9.18 18.93
CA ASN A 118 -7.11 -8.21 19.05
C ASN A 118 -6.85 -7.17 20.15
N ARG A 119 -5.56 -6.92 20.43
CA ARG A 119 -5.10 -5.99 21.45
C ARG A 119 -4.78 -4.65 20.80
N GLN A 120 -5.30 -3.57 21.38
CA GLN A 120 -4.80 -2.24 21.04
C GLN A 120 -3.33 -2.12 21.39
N MET A 121 -2.66 -1.23 20.66
CA MET A 121 -1.26 -0.96 20.87
C MET A 121 -1.00 -0.51 22.31
N SER A 122 0.06 -1.04 22.93
CA SER A 122 0.37 -0.76 24.34
C SER A 122 1.87 -0.65 24.58
N LEU A 123 2.23 0.17 25.56
CA LEU A 123 3.59 0.34 26.03
C LEU A 123 3.78 -0.40 27.35
N ASP A 124 4.84 -1.19 27.45
CA ASP A 124 5.37 -1.71 28.70
C ASP A 124 6.61 -0.90 29.08
N THR A 125 6.43 0.03 30.03
CA THR A 125 7.50 0.91 30.51
C THR A 125 8.51 0.22 31.42
N THR A 126 8.16 -0.94 31.97
CA THR A 126 9.09 -1.74 32.80
C THR A 126 10.06 -2.50 31.91
N ARG A 127 9.58 -3.03 30.79
CA ARG A 127 10.39 -3.78 29.82
C ARG A 127 10.93 -2.93 28.67
N ASN A 128 10.51 -1.68 28.56
CA ASN A 128 10.79 -0.78 27.43
C ASN A 128 10.34 -1.41 26.10
N GLU A 129 9.14 -1.97 26.10
CA GLU A 129 8.58 -2.71 24.96
C GLU A 129 7.30 -2.05 24.45
N ILE A 130 7.08 -2.14 23.14
CA ILE A 130 5.92 -1.65 22.42
C ILE A 130 5.27 -2.87 21.78
N TYR A 131 4.01 -3.12 22.15
CA TYR A 131 3.21 -4.21 21.61
C TYR A 131 2.25 -3.65 20.56
N ILE A 132 2.29 -4.21 19.36
CA ILE A 132 1.48 -3.78 18.21
C ILE A 132 0.79 -5.02 17.64
N ASP A 133 -0.53 -5.13 17.79
CA ASP A 133 -1.29 -6.02 16.90
C ASP A 133 -1.41 -5.36 15.53
N CYS A 134 -0.76 -5.94 14.53
CA CYS A 134 -0.72 -5.38 13.18
C CYS A 134 -2.09 -5.29 12.50
N ILE A 135 -3.06 -6.13 12.87
CA ILE A 135 -4.42 -6.08 12.33
C ILE A 135 -5.18 -4.91 12.96
N VAL A 136 -5.11 -4.76 14.28
CA VAL A 136 -5.76 -3.66 14.99
C VAL A 136 -5.18 -2.32 14.53
N PHE A 137 -3.85 -2.22 14.44
CA PHE A 137 -3.17 -1.00 14.00
C PHE A 137 -3.55 -0.59 12.57
N TYR A 138 -3.61 -1.54 11.64
CA TYR A 138 -4.14 -1.29 10.28
C TYR A 138 -5.60 -0.80 10.34
N LYS A 139 -6.46 -1.44 11.14
CA LYS A 139 -7.88 -1.09 11.21
C LYS A 139 -8.11 0.31 11.79
N GLU A 140 -7.36 0.69 12.80
CA GLU A 140 -7.41 2.04 13.37
C GLU A 140 -6.87 3.10 12.39
N PHE A 141 -5.89 2.73 11.56
CA PHE A 141 -5.41 3.58 10.47
C PHE A 141 -6.49 3.77 9.38
N GLU A 142 -7.08 2.68 8.89
CA GLU A 142 -8.19 2.69 7.93
C GLU A 142 -9.38 3.50 8.46
N ASP A 143 -9.75 3.32 9.72
CA ASP A 143 -10.83 4.06 10.37
C ASP A 143 -10.54 5.58 10.42
N SER A 144 -9.30 5.97 10.78
CA SER A 144 -8.89 7.38 10.77
C SER A 144 -8.97 7.99 9.36
N TYR A 145 -8.61 7.23 8.32
CA TYR A 145 -8.72 7.66 6.93
C TYR A 145 -10.19 7.85 6.53
N LEU A 146 -11.04 6.85 6.76
CA LEU A 146 -12.45 6.88 6.38
C LEU A 146 -13.22 8.00 7.07
N LYS A 147 -12.90 8.29 8.34
CA LYS A 147 -13.61 9.31 9.13
C LYS A 147 -13.11 10.73 8.88
N LEU A 148 -11.80 10.92 8.72
CA LEU A 148 -11.20 12.26 8.75
C LEU A 148 -10.61 12.71 7.41
N VAL A 149 -10.21 11.78 6.54
CA VAL A 149 -9.53 12.12 5.28
C VAL A 149 -10.45 11.96 4.10
N LYS A 150 -11.14 10.81 3.99
CA LYS A 150 -12.04 10.52 2.87
C LYS A 150 -13.12 11.59 2.65
N PRO A 151 -13.74 12.19 3.69
CA PRO A 151 -14.68 13.29 3.49
C PRO A 151 -14.06 14.54 2.84
N ILE A 152 -12.76 14.77 2.99
CA ILE A 152 -12.05 15.87 2.34
C ILE A 152 -11.87 15.57 0.85
N VAL A 153 -11.50 14.33 0.52
CA VAL A 153 -11.33 13.85 -0.86
C VAL A 153 -12.66 13.88 -1.61
N ASP A 154 -13.72 13.43 -0.95
CA ASP A 154 -15.07 13.40 -1.50
C ASP A 154 -15.70 14.82 -1.59
N GLY A 155 -15.01 15.86 -1.08
CA GLY A 155 -15.46 17.25 -1.13
C GLY A 155 -16.56 17.59 -0.12
N ALA A 156 -16.90 16.68 0.78
CA ALA A 156 -17.89 16.86 1.83
C ALA A 156 -17.39 17.73 3.00
N LEU A 157 -16.08 17.81 3.20
CA LEU A 157 -15.44 18.64 4.23
C LEU A 157 -14.22 19.39 3.67
N GLY A 158 -14.25 20.73 3.72
CA GLY A 158 -13.03 21.53 3.70
C GLY A 158 -12.55 21.71 5.14
N THR A 159 -11.35 21.26 5.47
CA THR A 159 -10.77 21.57 6.79
C THR A 159 -9.91 22.83 6.66
N PHE A 160 -9.67 23.54 7.77
CA PHE A 160 -8.68 24.62 7.79
C PHE A 160 -7.27 24.12 7.43
N LEU A 161 -6.99 22.84 7.61
CA LEU A 161 -5.68 22.24 7.36
C LEU A 161 -5.43 22.01 5.86
N THR A 162 -6.42 21.52 5.12
CA THR A 162 -6.25 21.18 3.70
C THR A 162 -7.58 21.07 2.96
N THR A 163 -7.51 21.23 1.64
CA THR A 163 -8.62 21.06 0.71
C THR A 163 -8.23 20.06 -0.39
N LYS A 164 -9.23 19.60 -1.15
CA LYS A 164 -9.01 18.75 -2.32
C LYS A 164 -8.09 19.36 -3.37
N SER A 165 -8.16 20.67 -3.57
CA SER A 165 -7.27 21.38 -4.51
C SER A 165 -5.83 21.35 -4.03
N ASN A 166 -5.60 21.57 -2.73
CA ASN A 166 -4.26 21.51 -2.14
C ASN A 166 -3.68 20.09 -2.29
N MET A 167 -4.49 19.06 -2.03
CA MET A 167 -4.08 17.66 -2.23
C MET A 167 -3.67 17.36 -3.69
N GLN A 168 -4.36 17.96 -4.68
CA GLN A 168 -3.96 17.85 -6.08
C GLN A 168 -2.60 18.51 -6.33
N THR A 169 -2.37 19.73 -5.83
CA THR A 169 -1.08 20.41 -5.96
C THR A 169 0.05 19.60 -5.31
N ARG A 170 -0.20 18.99 -4.14
CA ARG A 170 0.76 18.08 -3.49
C ARG A 170 1.05 16.83 -4.33
N LEU A 171 0.03 16.24 -4.93
CA LEU A 171 0.18 15.08 -5.81
C LEU A 171 1.02 15.44 -7.05
N ASP A 172 0.80 16.62 -7.65
CA ASP A 172 1.54 17.08 -8.82
C ASP A 172 3.03 17.32 -8.47
N ASN A 173 3.31 17.96 -7.33
CA ASN A 173 4.67 18.16 -6.83
C ASN A 173 5.40 16.84 -6.57
N PHE A 174 4.72 15.89 -5.93
CA PHE A 174 5.22 14.54 -5.71
C PHE A 174 5.53 13.81 -7.01
N GLY A 175 4.60 13.86 -7.96
CA GLY A 175 4.76 13.23 -9.27
C GLY A 175 5.94 13.79 -10.05
N SER A 176 6.14 15.11 -10.03
CA SER A 176 7.29 15.77 -10.65
C SER A 176 8.61 15.32 -10.00
N ALA A 177 8.72 15.39 -8.67
CA ALA A 177 9.95 15.00 -7.97
C ALA A 177 10.33 13.53 -8.23
N TYR A 178 9.35 12.61 -8.24
CA TYR A 178 9.59 11.21 -8.55
C TYR A 178 10.02 10.99 -10.01
N THR A 179 9.45 11.76 -10.94
CA THR A 179 9.79 11.71 -12.36
C THR A 179 11.20 12.21 -12.60
N ASP A 180 11.59 13.32 -11.95
CA ASP A 180 12.93 13.89 -12.06
C ASP A 180 13.99 12.94 -11.49
N ASP A 181 13.73 12.36 -10.31
CA ASP A 181 14.64 11.40 -9.69
C ASP A 181 14.79 10.12 -10.52
N SER A 182 13.67 9.57 -11.00
CA SER A 182 13.67 8.41 -11.90
C SER A 182 14.44 8.71 -13.18
N THR A 183 14.18 9.85 -13.82
CA THR A 183 14.85 10.26 -15.06
C THR A 183 16.35 10.38 -14.87
N ARG A 184 16.78 11.03 -13.77
CA ARG A 184 18.18 11.15 -13.38
C ARG A 184 18.84 9.78 -13.20
N LEU A 185 18.21 8.87 -12.45
CA LEU A 185 18.74 7.53 -12.22
C LEU A 185 18.78 6.69 -13.50
N PHE A 186 17.74 6.73 -14.34
CA PHE A 186 17.69 6.02 -15.60
C PHE A 186 18.67 6.58 -16.63
N SER A 187 18.93 7.89 -16.64
CA SER A 187 19.94 8.50 -17.51
C SER A 187 21.38 8.07 -17.19
N ALA A 188 21.63 7.54 -15.99
CA ALA A 188 22.93 6.99 -15.60
C ALA A 188 23.12 5.54 -16.09
N LEU A 189 22.08 4.86 -16.58
CA LEU A 189 22.18 3.47 -17.05
C LEU A 189 23.21 3.27 -18.19
N PRO A 190 23.31 4.14 -19.21
CA PRO A 190 24.31 3.96 -20.28
C PRO A 190 25.76 4.02 -19.80
N ALA A 191 26.02 4.66 -18.65
CA ALA A 191 27.35 4.73 -18.03
C ALA A 191 27.70 3.49 -17.20
N LEU A 192 26.73 2.61 -16.90
CA LEU A 192 26.97 1.30 -16.32
C LEU A 192 27.48 0.36 -17.44
N HIS A 193 28.67 -0.21 -17.26
CA HIS A 193 29.24 -1.18 -18.20
C HIS A 193 28.26 -2.35 -18.43
N VAL A 194 27.53 -2.32 -19.55
CA VAL A 194 26.52 -3.33 -19.96
C VAL A 194 27.15 -4.73 -20.16
N SER A 195 28.48 -4.84 -20.14
CA SER A 195 29.21 -6.10 -20.22
C SER A 195 28.92 -7.09 -19.08
N THR A 196 28.20 -6.70 -18.03
CA THR A 196 27.82 -7.60 -16.91
C THR A 196 26.40 -8.18 -17.00
N ILE A 197 25.52 -7.68 -17.87
CA ILE A 197 24.16 -8.22 -18.00
C ILE A 197 24.10 -9.15 -19.22
N ASN A 198 24.38 -10.44 -18.97
CA ASN A 198 24.23 -11.50 -19.97
C ASN A 198 22.73 -11.73 -20.25
N THR A 199 22.14 -10.96 -21.15
CA THR A 199 20.73 -11.06 -21.56
C THR A 199 20.38 -12.42 -22.19
N THR A 200 21.38 -13.13 -22.71
CA THR A 200 21.27 -14.48 -23.26
C THR A 200 21.13 -15.57 -22.19
N ARG A 201 21.40 -15.27 -20.91
CA ARG A 201 21.14 -16.13 -19.74
C ARG A 201 20.03 -15.59 -18.84
N ARG A 202 18.93 -15.08 -19.39
CA ARG A 202 17.66 -15.16 -18.63
C ARG A 202 17.28 -16.63 -18.55
N ALA A 203 17.84 -17.34 -17.58
CA ALA A 203 17.36 -18.64 -17.20
C ALA A 203 15.85 -18.50 -16.98
N GLN A 204 15.06 -19.21 -17.78
CA GLN A 204 13.66 -19.40 -17.44
C GLN A 204 13.67 -20.07 -16.07
N VAL A 205 13.38 -19.31 -15.02
CA VAL A 205 13.19 -19.88 -13.69
C VAL A 205 12.04 -20.87 -13.85
N PRO A 206 12.24 -22.18 -13.59
CA PRO A 206 11.19 -23.16 -13.73
C PRO A 206 10.00 -22.69 -12.91
N VAL A 207 8.90 -22.35 -13.59
CA VAL A 207 7.69 -21.87 -12.94
C VAL A 207 7.11 -23.09 -12.23
N SER A 208 7.26 -23.16 -10.90
CA SER A 208 6.55 -24.18 -10.12
C SER A 208 5.07 -24.07 -10.45
N PRO A 209 4.33 -25.18 -10.64
CA PRO A 209 2.90 -25.15 -10.94
C PRO A 209 2.06 -24.39 -9.91
N PHE A 210 2.61 -24.12 -8.71
CA PHE A 210 2.05 -23.22 -7.71
C PHE A 210 1.90 -21.75 -8.19
N PHE A 211 2.75 -21.29 -9.11
CA PHE A 211 2.75 -19.90 -9.61
C PHE A 211 1.94 -19.70 -10.90
N LEU A 212 1.46 -20.78 -11.54
CA LEU A 212 0.71 -20.70 -12.80
C LEU A 212 -0.65 -20.00 -12.67
N SER A 213 -1.21 -19.91 -11.46
CA SER A 213 -2.46 -19.18 -11.18
C SER A 213 -2.25 -17.78 -10.59
N GLN A 214 -1.01 -17.36 -10.34
CA GLN A 214 -0.65 -16.12 -9.61
C GLN A 214 -0.06 -15.03 -10.53
N GLY A 215 -0.11 -15.23 -11.85
CA GLY A 215 0.52 -14.36 -12.84
C GLY A 215 -0.18 -13.02 -13.05
N VAL A 216 -0.34 -12.20 -12.00
CA VAL A 216 -0.61 -10.77 -12.16
C VAL A 216 0.72 -10.05 -11.98
N ARG A 217 1.20 -9.36 -13.03
CA ARG A 217 2.28 -8.40 -12.82
C ARG A 217 1.76 -7.33 -11.86
N ALA A 218 2.38 -7.22 -10.68
CA ALA A 218 2.25 -6.03 -9.84
C ALA A 218 2.97 -4.86 -10.54
N SER A 219 2.37 -4.30 -11.59
CA SER A 219 2.83 -3.05 -12.22
C SER A 219 2.43 -1.81 -11.41
N GLY A 220 1.64 -2.01 -10.36
CA GLY A 220 0.79 -1.00 -9.73
C GLY A 220 1.35 -0.32 -8.49
N ALA A 221 2.44 0.43 -8.64
CA ALA A 221 2.79 1.57 -7.79
C ALA A 221 3.73 2.56 -8.50
N SER A 222 4.04 2.29 -9.78
CA SER A 222 4.75 3.25 -10.63
C SER A 222 3.73 4.31 -11.07
N GLY A 223 3.97 5.58 -10.75
CA GLY A 223 3.17 6.72 -11.23
C GLY A 223 3.22 6.95 -12.74
N SER A 224 3.60 5.93 -13.53
CA SER A 224 3.65 5.97 -14.98
C SER A 224 2.23 6.12 -15.54
N ARG A 225 2.05 7.12 -16.41
CA ARG A 225 0.80 7.42 -17.10
C ARG A 225 0.53 6.37 -18.20
N GLY A 226 0.15 5.16 -17.82
CA GLY A 226 -0.44 4.19 -18.74
C GLY A 226 -0.05 2.73 -18.49
N PRO A 227 -0.93 1.77 -18.85
CA PRO A 227 -0.58 0.36 -18.84
C PRO A 227 0.52 0.10 -19.87
N VAL A 228 1.61 -0.55 -19.44
CA VAL A 228 2.66 -1.01 -20.34
C VAL A 228 2.06 -2.09 -21.27
N PRO A 229 2.13 -1.94 -22.61
CA PRO A 229 1.60 -2.92 -23.55
C PRO A 229 2.24 -4.30 -23.32
N THR A 230 1.40 -5.33 -23.25
CA THR A 230 1.84 -6.70 -23.04
C THR A 230 2.06 -7.39 -24.39
N THR A 231 3.30 -7.48 -24.84
CA THR A 231 3.68 -8.47 -25.86
C THR A 231 3.99 -9.79 -25.16
N THR A 232 2.94 -10.58 -24.92
CA THR A 232 3.14 -12.00 -24.60
C THR A 232 3.57 -12.69 -25.89
N SER A 233 4.88 -12.84 -26.09
CA SER A 233 5.40 -13.72 -27.13
C SER A 233 5.14 -15.17 -26.73
N THR A 234 3.96 -15.69 -27.07
CA THR A 234 3.72 -17.13 -27.11
C THR A 234 4.57 -17.73 -28.22
N THR A 235 5.75 -18.24 -27.89
CA THR A 235 6.45 -19.21 -28.72
C THR A 235 5.72 -20.56 -28.59
N THR A 236 4.59 -20.69 -29.28
CA THR A 236 3.98 -21.99 -29.56
C THR A 236 4.76 -22.63 -30.70
N SER A 237 5.66 -23.54 -30.34
CA SER A 237 6.15 -24.56 -31.27
C SER A 237 5.03 -25.58 -31.47
N THR A 238 4.21 -25.40 -32.51
CA THR A 238 3.34 -26.46 -33.02
C THR A 238 3.29 -26.42 -34.54
N SER A 239 3.75 -27.51 -35.13
CA SER A 239 3.55 -27.96 -36.49
C SER A 239 2.08 -27.84 -36.96
N ASN A 240 1.92 -27.49 -38.23
CA ASN A 240 0.68 -27.40 -39.00
C ASN A 240 -0.34 -28.51 -38.74
N SER A 241 -1.62 -28.16 -38.58
CA SER A 241 -2.69 -28.31 -39.61
C SER A 241 -4.08 -28.24 -38.97
N GLY A 242 -5.03 -27.60 -39.65
CA GLY A 242 -6.47 -27.71 -39.35
C GLY A 242 -7.12 -26.41 -38.85
N SER A 243 -7.86 -25.77 -39.74
CA SER A 243 -8.71 -24.61 -39.51
C SER A 243 -9.83 -24.87 -38.50
N SER A 244 -9.91 -24.07 -37.45
CA SER A 244 -11.16 -23.71 -36.77
C SER A 244 -10.93 -22.45 -35.93
N SER A 245 -11.66 -21.39 -36.25
CA SER A 245 -11.63 -20.10 -35.56
C SER A 245 -12.22 -20.24 -34.15
N VAL A 246 -11.38 -20.19 -33.12
CA VAL A 246 -11.79 -19.99 -31.72
C VAL A 246 -11.80 -18.48 -31.45
N PRO A 247 -12.90 -17.89 -30.92
CA PRO A 247 -12.93 -16.46 -30.62
C PRO A 247 -11.96 -16.15 -29.47
N PRO A 248 -11.35 -14.94 -29.43
CA PRO A 248 -10.48 -14.56 -28.33
C PRO A 248 -11.26 -14.56 -27.02
N ALA A 249 -10.64 -15.12 -25.98
CA ALA A 249 -11.20 -15.23 -24.64
C ALA A 249 -11.69 -13.87 -24.13
N SER A 250 -12.93 -13.83 -23.66
CA SER A 250 -13.52 -12.68 -22.99
C SER A 250 -12.68 -12.29 -21.78
N VAL A 251 -12.38 -11.01 -21.65
CA VAL A 251 -11.80 -10.41 -20.44
C VAL A 251 -12.77 -10.65 -19.27
N THR A 252 -12.40 -11.54 -18.35
CA THR A 252 -13.15 -11.75 -17.12
C THR A 252 -12.89 -10.59 -16.17
N VAL A 253 -13.84 -9.66 -16.07
CA VAL A 253 -13.87 -8.63 -15.03
C VAL A 253 -14.31 -9.32 -13.73
N PRO A 254 -13.53 -9.31 -12.63
CA PRO A 254 -13.92 -10.00 -11.41
C PRO A 254 -14.78 -9.09 -10.52
N TYR A 255 -15.96 -8.67 -10.99
CA TYR A 255 -16.99 -8.10 -10.12
C TYR A 255 -18.39 -8.31 -10.72
N PRO A 256 -19.31 -9.03 -10.07
CA PRO A 256 -20.73 -8.83 -10.31
C PRO A 256 -21.18 -7.52 -9.65
N ASN A 257 -21.88 -6.68 -10.41
CA ASN A 257 -22.59 -5.50 -9.92
C ASN A 257 -23.45 -5.84 -8.69
N PRO A 258 -23.47 -5.00 -7.64
CA PRO A 258 -24.44 -5.14 -6.57
C PRO A 258 -25.83 -4.75 -7.09
N THR A 259 -26.76 -5.69 -7.11
CA THR A 259 -28.20 -5.39 -7.18
C THR A 259 -28.75 -5.12 -5.77
N PRO A 260 -29.84 -4.34 -5.67
CA PRO A 260 -30.21 -3.63 -4.44
C PRO A 260 -31.00 -4.51 -3.45
N PHE A 261 -30.91 -4.10 -2.18
CA PHE A 261 -31.75 -4.45 -1.02
C PHE A 261 -33.03 -5.27 -1.29
N GLY A 262 -33.18 -6.39 -0.55
CA GLY A 262 -34.40 -7.18 -0.48
C GLY A 262 -34.54 -8.03 0.79
N THR A 263 -35.26 -7.49 1.77
CA THR A 263 -36.09 -8.12 2.83
C THR A 263 -35.52 -9.21 3.76
N LEU A 264 -35.51 -8.88 5.06
CA LEU A 264 -35.32 -9.78 6.21
C LEU A 264 -36.50 -10.76 6.38
N PRO A 265 -36.26 -12.00 6.88
CA PRO A 265 -37.33 -12.94 7.24
C PRO A 265 -38.04 -12.54 8.54
N PRO A 266 -39.31 -12.96 8.73
CA PRO A 266 -40.13 -12.54 9.87
C PRO A 266 -39.65 -13.18 11.18
N LYS A 267 -39.69 -12.40 12.26
CA LYS A 267 -39.52 -12.87 13.64
C LYS A 267 -40.60 -13.90 13.99
N LYS A 268 -40.17 -15.09 14.43
CA LYS A 268 -41.01 -15.97 15.26
C LYS A 268 -40.89 -15.47 16.71
N ASN A 269 -42.01 -15.10 17.31
CA ASN A 269 -42.11 -14.88 18.75
C ASN A 269 -42.51 -16.19 19.45
N PRO A 270 -42.10 -16.40 20.72
CA PRO A 270 -42.92 -17.16 21.67
C PRO A 270 -44.17 -16.38 22.06
#